data_AF-A0A4Q5XQH1-F1
#
_entry.id   AF-A0A4Q5XQH1-F1
#
_cell.length_a   1.000
_cell.length_b   1.000
_cell.length_c   1.000
_cell.angle_alpha   90.00
_cell.angle_beta   90.00
_cell.angle_gamma   90.00
#
_symmetry.space_group_name_H-M   'P 1'
#
loop_
_entity.id
_entity.type
_entity.pdbx_description
1 polymer ?
#
loop_
_entity_poly.entity_id
_entity_poly.type
_entity_poly.pdbx_seq_one_letter_code
_entity_poly.pdbx_strand_id
1 'polypeptide(L)'
;MAVLKMGDGPGSYSDRLAALQETETQMGERAALLADMADALSHFPDAVEVGADHISFANRRIDADEWMNLRNIATMVHTWREQRAGVDEMWRAMSAEERAGMIEPPAMGGADPSRSWV
;
A
#
# COMPACT_ATOMS: atom_id res chain seq x y z
N MET A 1 16.53 -22.74 15.06
CA MET A 1 16.76 -21.43 15.68
C MET A 1 17.45 -20.55 14.66
N ALA A 2 16.70 -19.66 14.00
CA ALA A 2 17.29 -18.65 13.14
C ALA A 2 17.84 -17.54 14.04
N VAL A 3 19.16 -17.38 14.01
CA VAL A 3 19.86 -16.30 14.70
C VAL A 3 19.51 -15.01 13.95
N LEU A 4 18.74 -14.13 14.59
CA LEU A 4 18.65 -12.72 14.18
C LEU A 4 20.09 -12.21 14.06
N LYS A 5 20.50 -11.81 12.85
CA LYS A 5 21.77 -11.10 12.68
C LYS A 5 21.71 -9.87 13.58
N MET A 6 22.75 -9.65 14.39
CA MET A 6 22.97 -8.52 15.31
C MET A 6 23.02 -7.15 14.59
N GLY A 7 21.97 -6.80 13.84
CA GLY A 7 21.82 -5.57 13.08
C GLY A 7 20.36 -5.17 12.87
N ASP A 8 19.40 -6.08 13.05
CA ASP A 8 17.96 -5.79 12.98
C ASP A 8 17.41 -5.41 14.36
N GLY A 9 17.84 -4.27 14.89
CA GLY A 9 17.26 -3.68 16.11
C GLY A 9 15.87 -3.07 15.86
N PRO A 10 15.24 -2.48 16.88
CA PRO A 10 13.91 -1.88 16.77
C PRO A 10 13.77 -0.79 15.69
N GLY A 11 14.86 -0.10 15.34
CA GLY A 11 14.90 0.82 14.19
C GLY A 11 14.62 0.12 12.85
N SER A 12 15.14 -1.09 12.64
CA SER A 12 14.87 -1.89 11.43
C SER A 12 13.40 -2.30 11.33
N TYR A 13 12.71 -2.48 12.47
CA TYR A 13 11.28 -2.74 12.47
C TYR A 13 10.48 -1.51 12.07
N SER A 14 10.75 -0.35 12.69
CA SER A 14 10.04 0.89 12.38
C SER A 14 10.17 1.27 10.91
N ASP A 15 11.36 1.10 10.32
CA ASP A 15 11.60 1.38 8.91
C ASP A 15 10.80 0.44 7.99
N ARG A 16 10.74 -0.86 8.34
CA ARG A 16 9.96 -1.84 7.57
C ARG A 16 8.45 -1.64 7.71
N LEU A 17 7.98 -1.25 8.89
CA LEU A 17 6.58 -0.90 9.11
C LEU A 17 6.20 0.34 8.30
N ALA A 18 7.06 1.36 8.27
CA ALA A 18 6.85 2.55 7.45
C ALA A 18 6.80 2.22 5.94
N ALA A 19 7.70 1.36 5.46
CA ALA A 19 7.70 0.91 4.06
C ALA A 19 6.44 0.10 3.69
N LEU A 20 5.94 -0.72 4.62
CA LEU A 20 4.66 -1.43 4.47
C LEU A 20 3.50 -0.42 4.36
N GLN A 21 3.43 0.54 5.28
CA GLN A 21 2.38 1.56 5.32
C GLN A 21 2.38 2.42 4.05
N GLU A 22 3.56 2.79 3.55
CA GLU A 22 3.71 3.52 2.28
C GLU A 22 3.13 2.73 1.10
N THR A 23 3.46 1.43 1.02
CA THR A 23 2.93 0.54 -0.02
C THR A 23 1.41 0.42 0.07
N GLU A 24 0.86 0.36 1.30
CA GLU A 24 -0.58 0.32 1.54
C GLU A 24 -1.28 1.63 1.13
N THR A 25 -0.67 2.78 1.40
CA THR A 25 -1.16 4.10 0.95
C THR A 25 -1.24 4.14 -0.57
N GLN A 26 -0.16 3.76 -1.26
CA GLN A 26 -0.14 3.69 -2.72
C GLN A 26 -1.21 2.73 -3.26
N MET A 27 -1.41 1.58 -2.62
CA MET A 27 -2.51 0.66 -2.99
C MET A 27 -3.89 1.32 -2.85
N GLY A 28 -4.11 2.10 -1.79
CA GLY A 28 -5.33 2.86 -1.56
C GLY A 28 -5.58 3.93 -2.62
N GLU A 29 -4.58 4.76 -2.92
CA GLU A 29 -4.66 5.80 -3.94
C GLU A 29 -5.00 5.22 -5.32
N ARG A 30 -4.40 4.09 -5.68
CA ARG A 30 -4.68 3.40 -6.94
C ARG A 30 -6.08 2.79 -6.97
N ALA A 31 -6.58 2.28 -5.83
CA ALA A 31 -7.94 1.77 -5.73
C ALA A 31 -8.97 2.91 -5.88
N ALA A 32 -8.73 4.06 -5.25
CA ALA A 32 -9.55 5.26 -5.40
C ALA A 32 -9.59 5.72 -6.87
N LEU A 33 -8.43 5.78 -7.54
CA LEU A 33 -8.36 6.13 -8.96
C LEU A 33 -9.19 5.19 -9.86
N LEU A 34 -9.15 3.89 -9.59
CA LEU A 34 -9.97 2.90 -10.32
C LEU A 34 -11.46 3.10 -10.06
N ALA A 35 -11.84 3.43 -8.82
CA ALA A 35 -13.23 3.70 -8.47
C ALA A 35 -13.75 4.98 -9.14
N ASP A 36 -12.97 6.06 -9.11
CA ASP A 36 -13.30 7.33 -9.78
C ASP A 36 -13.47 7.12 -11.28
N MET A 37 -12.59 6.34 -11.92
CA MET A 37 -12.70 6.07 -13.35
C MET A 37 -13.90 5.18 -13.68
N ALA A 38 -14.19 4.17 -12.85
CA ALA A 38 -15.37 3.33 -13.01
C ALA A 38 -16.66 4.16 -12.90
N ASP A 39 -16.70 5.11 -11.95
CA ASP A 39 -17.82 6.04 -11.78
C ASP A 39 -17.97 6.97 -12.99
N ALA A 40 -16.86 7.57 -13.45
CA ALA A 40 -16.83 8.45 -14.61
C ALA A 40 -17.33 7.76 -15.88
N LEU A 41 -16.85 6.54 -16.16
CA LEU A 41 -17.28 5.77 -17.33
C LEU A 41 -18.74 5.32 -17.24
N SER A 42 -19.26 5.11 -16.04
CA SER A 42 -20.64 4.64 -15.83
C SER A 42 -21.66 5.77 -15.94
N HIS A 43 -21.32 6.97 -15.47
CA HIS A 43 -22.27 8.08 -15.34
C HIS A 43 -22.02 9.24 -16.31
N PHE A 44 -20.78 9.44 -16.74
CA PHE A 44 -20.36 10.58 -17.57
C PHE A 44 -19.41 10.16 -18.71
N PRO A 45 -19.75 9.14 -19.53
CA PRO A 45 -18.84 8.62 -20.55
C PRO A 45 -18.39 9.69 -21.56
N ASP A 46 -19.26 10.64 -21.90
CA ASP A 46 -18.93 11.74 -22.83
C ASP A 46 -17.92 12.75 -22.25
N ALA A 47 -17.73 12.75 -20.93
CA ALA A 47 -16.76 13.61 -20.23
C ALA A 47 -15.39 12.93 -20.05
N VAL A 48 -15.25 11.67 -20.46
CA VAL A 48 -14.01 10.91 -20.38
C VAL A 48 -13.34 10.90 -21.75
N GLU A 49 -12.16 11.51 -21.84
CA GLU A 49 -11.32 11.45 -23.03
C GLU A 49 -10.28 10.34 -22.89
N VAL A 50 -10.29 9.36 -23.79
CA VAL A 50 -9.32 8.25 -23.80
C VAL A 50 -8.38 8.41 -25.00
N GLY A 51 -7.12 8.76 -24.71
CA GLY A 51 -6.04 8.81 -25.68
C GLY A 51 -5.25 7.51 -25.77
N ALA A 52 -4.22 7.49 -26.62
CA ALA A 52 -3.35 6.32 -26.78
C ALA A 52 -2.49 6.02 -25.52
N ASP A 53 -2.20 7.04 -24.73
CA ASP A 53 -1.29 7.03 -23.60
C ASP A 53 -1.85 7.75 -22.36
N HIS A 54 -3.14 8.07 -22.34
CA HIS A 54 -3.74 8.79 -21.22
C HIS A 54 -5.26 8.64 -21.16
N ILE A 55 -5.82 8.96 -19.99
CA ILE A 55 -7.25 9.19 -19.77
C ILE A 55 -7.43 10.55 -19.09
N SER A 56 -8.33 11.39 -19.60
CA SER A 56 -8.65 12.69 -18.99
C SER A 56 -10.09 12.73 -18.50
N PHE A 57 -10.29 13.18 -17.26
CA PHE A 57 -11.61 13.34 -16.62
C PHE A 57 -11.56 14.41 -15.53
N ALA A 58 -12.58 15.26 -15.42
CA ALA A 58 -12.77 16.25 -14.34
C ALA A 58 -11.50 17.08 -13.99
N ASN A 59 -10.81 17.61 -15.01
CA ASN A 59 -9.53 18.36 -14.92
C ASN A 59 -8.30 17.54 -14.49
N ARG A 60 -8.42 16.22 -14.37
CA ARG A 60 -7.30 15.31 -14.16
C ARG A 60 -6.94 14.62 -15.46
N ARG A 61 -5.64 14.62 -15.77
CA ARG A 61 -5.04 13.74 -16.79
C ARG A 61 -4.32 12.61 -16.07
N ILE A 62 -4.56 11.39 -16.50
CA ILE A 62 -3.93 10.17 -15.99
C ILE A 62 -3.11 9.61 -17.15
N ASP A 63 -1.79 9.70 -17.05
CA ASP A 63 -0.91 9.13 -18.08
C ASP A 63 -0.80 7.60 -17.92
N ALA A 64 -0.34 6.91 -18.97
CA ALA A 64 -0.32 5.45 -19.03
C ALA A 64 0.57 4.78 -17.97
N ASP A 65 1.57 5.49 -17.46
CA ASP A 65 2.44 5.05 -16.37
C ASP A 65 1.75 5.13 -15.00
N GLU A 66 0.81 6.07 -14.82
CA GLU A 66 -0.08 6.14 -13.68
C GLU A 66 -1.21 5.11 -13.74
N TRP A 67 -1.53 4.61 -14.94
CA TRP A 67 -2.59 3.63 -15.13
C TRP A 67 -2.18 2.24 -14.61
N MET A 68 -3.08 1.65 -13.81
CA MET A 68 -2.86 0.35 -13.20
C MET A 68 -3.16 -0.79 -14.18
N ASN A 69 -2.12 -1.36 -14.77
CA ASN A 69 -2.23 -2.63 -15.47
C ASN A 69 -2.15 -3.82 -14.49
N LEU A 70 -2.60 -5.01 -14.93
CA LEU A 70 -2.61 -6.22 -14.09
C LEU A 70 -1.21 -6.61 -13.58
N ARG A 71 -0.14 -6.33 -14.33
CA ARG A 71 1.23 -6.61 -13.91
C ARG A 71 1.64 -5.68 -12.76
N ASN A 72 1.30 -4.41 -12.82
CA ASN A 72 1.59 -3.43 -11.77
C ASN A 72 0.83 -3.82 -10.49
N ILE A 73 -0.46 -4.18 -10.60
CA ILE A 73 -1.27 -4.68 -9.48
C ILE A 73 -0.62 -5.92 -8.85
N ALA A 74 -0.25 -6.91 -9.67
CA ALA A 74 0.36 -8.14 -9.17
C ALA A 74 1.69 -7.86 -8.45
N THR A 75 2.50 -6.93 -8.98
CA THR A 75 3.77 -6.52 -8.39
C THR A 75 3.55 -5.84 -7.04
N MET A 76 2.62 -4.88 -6.96
CA MET A 76 2.28 -4.20 -5.70
C MET A 76 1.79 -5.19 -4.63
N VAL A 77 0.90 -6.11 -5.00
CA VAL A 77 0.41 -7.14 -4.07
C VAL A 77 1.54 -8.06 -3.60
N HIS A 78 2.48 -8.41 -4.49
CA HIS A 78 3.65 -9.20 -4.11
C HIS A 78 4.54 -8.47 -3.11
N THR A 79 4.91 -7.23 -3.43
CA THR A 79 5.72 -6.37 -2.57
C THR A 79 5.08 -6.21 -1.19
N TRP A 80 3.78 -5.92 -1.15
CA TRP A 80 3.04 -5.81 0.09
C TRP A 80 3.08 -7.10 0.91
N ARG A 81 2.88 -8.28 0.28
CA ARG A 81 2.96 -9.58 0.96
C ARG A 81 4.33 -9.84 1.57
N GLU A 82 5.40 -9.52 0.83
CA GLU A 82 6.78 -9.70 1.30
C GLU A 82 7.10 -8.78 2.48
N GLN A 83 6.76 -7.49 2.38
CA GLN A 83 6.94 -6.52 3.45
C GLN A 83 6.14 -6.93 4.69
N ARG A 84 4.88 -7.34 4.50
CA ARG A 84 4.00 -7.78 5.57
C ARG A 84 4.58 -8.97 6.32
N ALA A 85 5.04 -9.99 5.59
CA ALA A 85 5.66 -11.16 6.19
C ALA A 85 6.90 -10.79 7.02
N GLY A 86 7.74 -9.88 6.51
CA GLY A 86 8.90 -9.39 7.23
C GLY A 86 8.56 -8.63 8.51
N VAL A 87 7.56 -7.75 8.47
CA VAL A 87 7.06 -7.01 9.64
C VAL A 87 6.49 -7.97 10.68
N ASP A 88 5.65 -8.93 10.27
CA ASP A 88 5.05 -9.91 11.18
C ASP A 88 6.10 -10.83 11.82
N GLU A 89 7.14 -11.24 11.08
CA GLU A 89 8.25 -12.03 11.60
C GLU A 89 9.03 -11.26 12.66
N MET A 90 9.39 -10.00 12.38
CA MET A 90 10.11 -9.15 13.33
C MET A 90 9.28 -8.83 14.57
N TRP A 91 7.99 -8.51 14.39
CA TRP A 91 7.07 -8.32 15.51
C TRP A 91 7.04 -9.54 16.41
N ARG A 92 6.88 -10.75 15.84
CA ARG A 92 6.86 -12.01 16.60
C ARG A 92 8.18 -12.32 17.29
N ALA A 93 9.30 -11.90 16.71
CA ALA A 93 10.62 -12.10 17.28
C ALA A 93 10.95 -11.16 18.46
N MET A 94 10.33 -9.98 18.54
CA MET A 94 10.54 -9.04 19.65
C MET A 94 10.02 -9.56 20.99
N SER A 95 10.71 -9.17 22.07
CA SER A 95 10.25 -9.38 23.44
C SER A 95 9.05 -8.49 23.78
N ALA A 96 8.38 -8.79 24.90
CA ALA A 96 7.26 -7.97 25.38
C ALA A 96 7.72 -6.54 25.74
N GLU A 97 8.92 -6.39 26.29
CA GLU A 97 9.52 -5.10 26.63
C GLU A 97 9.86 -4.27 25.38
N GLU A 98 10.36 -4.91 24.32
CA GLU A 98 10.63 -4.25 23.05
C GLU A 98 9.35 -3.79 22.36
N ARG A 99 8.30 -4.63 22.35
CA ARG A 99 7.00 -4.28 21.76
C ARG A 99 6.30 -3.13 22.48
N ALA A 100 6.51 -2.96 23.78
CA ALA A 100 5.85 -1.91 24.56
C ALA A 100 6.18 -0.48 24.08
N GLY A 101 7.30 -0.30 23.37
CA GLY A 101 7.71 0.97 22.77
C GLY A 101 7.42 1.10 21.27
N MET A 102 6.75 0.11 20.66
CA MET A 102 6.61 0.01 19.20
C MET A 102 5.14 0.06 18.77
N ILE A 103 4.90 0.50 17.53
CA ILE A 103 3.58 0.45 16.91
C ILE A 103 3.31 -1.00 16.47
N GLU A 104 2.21 -1.57 16.96
CA GLU A 104 1.73 -2.89 16.54
C GLU A 104 1.39 -2.86 15.04
N PRO A 105 1.78 -3.89 14.26
CA PRO A 105 1.43 -3.90 12.85
C PRO A 105 -0.10 -4.07 12.71
N PRO A 106 -0.75 -3.37 11.77
CA PRO A 106 -2.21 -3.39 11.64
C PRO A 106 -2.71 -4.83 11.45
N ALA A 107 -3.88 -5.17 12.00
CA ALA A 107 -4.43 -6.51 11.79
C ALA A 107 -4.78 -6.75 10.30
N MET A 108 -4.57 -7.97 9.82
CA MET A 108 -4.97 -8.37 8.46
C MET A 108 -6.48 -8.11 8.26
N GLY A 109 -6.83 -7.19 7.35
CA GLY A 109 -8.22 -6.80 7.08
C GLY A 109 -8.90 -6.01 8.21
N GLY A 110 -8.15 -5.56 9.21
CA GLY A 110 -8.65 -4.68 10.27
C GLY A 110 -8.63 -3.21 9.83
N ALA A 111 -9.48 -2.39 10.46
CA ALA A 111 -9.34 -0.95 10.37
C ALA A 111 -8.02 -0.54 11.03
N ASP A 112 -7.16 0.15 10.29
CA ASP A 112 -5.93 0.72 10.83
C ASP A 112 -6.26 2.11 11.42
N PRO A 113 -6.21 2.29 12.75
CA PRO A 113 -6.53 3.56 13.39
C PRO A 113 -5.49 4.67 13.12
N SER A 114 -4.32 4.33 12.56
CA SER A 114 -3.34 5.31 12.08
C SER A 114 -3.68 5.87 10.70
N ARG A 115 -4.72 5.34 10.04
CA ARG A 115 -5.19 5.82 8.73
C ARG A 115 -6.37 6.76 8.87
N SER A 116 -6.19 8.00 8.40
CA SER A 116 -7.32 8.81 7.93
C SER A 116 -7.77 8.24 6.60
N TRP A 117 -8.88 7.50 6.58
CA TRP A 117 -9.50 7.08 5.33
C TRP A 117 -9.83 8.33 4.51
N VAL A 118 -9.25 8.42 3.31
CA VAL A 118 -9.72 9.31 2.24
C VAL A 118 -10.94 8.66 1.61
#